data_AF-A0A392VLQ7-F1
#
_entry.id   AF-A0A392VLQ7-F1
#
_cell.length_a   1.000
_cell.length_b   1.000
_cell.length_c   1.000
_cell.angle_alpha   90.00
_cell.angle_beta   90.00
_cell.angle_gamma   90.00
#
_symmetry.space_group_name_H-M   'P 1'
#
loop_
_entity.id
_entity.type
_entity.pdbx_description
1 polymer ?
#
loop_
_entity_poly.entity_id
_entity_poly.type
_entity_poly.pdbx_seq_one_letter_code
_entity_poly.pdbx_strand_id
1 'polypeptide(L)' 'IAVDPAKVEAVLQWSTPESVAEIRSFLGLAGYYRRFIEGFSKLAMPLTQLTWKNQAFVWDKNCEESFQEL' A
#
# COMPACT_ATOMS: atom_id res chain seq x y z
N ILE A 1 -15.02 15.11 -8.37
CA ILE A 1 -13.65 15.43 -7.86
C ILE A 1 -12.70 14.65 -8.75
N ALA A 2 -11.95 15.32 -9.63
CA ALA A 2 -10.92 14.68 -10.43
C ALA A 2 -9.70 14.44 -9.53
N VAL A 3 -9.12 13.24 -9.61
CA VAL A 3 -7.86 12.93 -8.93
C VAL A 3 -6.73 13.62 -9.70
N ASP A 4 -5.84 14.28 -8.98
CA ASP A 4 -4.62 14.88 -9.55
C ASP A 4 -3.70 13.75 -10.09
N PRO A 5 -3.43 13.69 -11.41
CA PRO A 5 -2.61 12.64 -12.01
C PRO A 5 -1.22 12.54 -11.38
N ALA A 6 -0.63 13.66 -10.96
CA ALA A 6 0.71 13.70 -10.37
C ALA A 6 0.78 12.90 -9.06
N LYS A 7 -0.34 12.78 -8.35
CA LYS A 7 -0.38 12.02 -7.09
C LYS A 7 -0.67 10.54 -7.30
N VAL A 8 -1.25 10.15 -8.44
CA VAL A 8 -1.37 8.74 -8.85
C VAL A 8 -0.01 8.25 -9.32
N GLU A 9 0.72 9.05 -10.11
CA GLU A 9 2.10 8.75 -10.49
C GLU A 9 3.01 8.54 -9.26
N ALA A 10 2.83 9.34 -8.20
CA ALA A 10 3.61 9.16 -6.97
C ALA A 10 3.38 7.80 -6.28
N VAL A 11 2.17 7.23 -6.37
CA VAL A 11 1.88 5.87 -5.85
C VAL A 11 2.45 4.81 -6.80
N LEU A 12 2.31 5.01 -8.12
CA LEU A 12 2.82 4.08 -9.14
C LEU A 12 4.35 4.02 -9.22
N GLN A 13 5.05 5.10 -8.84
CA GLN A 13 6.52 5.17 -8.81
C GLN A 13 7.10 4.82 -7.43
N TRP A 14 6.27 4.35 -6.50
CA TRP A 14 6.73 3.99 -5.16
C TRP A 14 7.62 2.75 -5.23
N SER A 15 8.81 2.81 -4.64
CA SER A 15 9.70 1.66 -4.54
C SER A 15 9.18 0.65 -3.50
N THR A 16 9.45 -0.64 -3.68
CA THR A 16 9.07 -1.67 -2.71
C THR A 16 9.50 -1.27 -1.29
N PRO A 17 8.58 -1.16 -0.32
CA PRO A 17 8.89 -0.74 1.04
C PRO A 17 9.83 -1.71 1.74
N GLU A 18 10.89 -1.20 2.36
CA GLU A 18 11.87 -2.00 3.11
C GLU A 18 11.62 -1.96 4.63
N SER A 19 10.70 -1.09 5.07
CA SER A 19 10.42 -0.88 6.49
C SER A 19 8.94 -0.70 6.81
N VAL A 20 8.56 -1.01 8.05
CA VAL A 20 7.20 -0.79 8.57
C VAL A 20 6.78 0.69 8.46
N ALA A 21 7.73 1.62 8.58
CA ALA A 21 7.47 3.05 8.47
C ALA A 21 7.10 3.46 7.03
N GLU A 22 7.79 2.89 6.04
CA GLU A 22 7.48 3.09 4.62
C GLU A 22 6.13 2.49 4.25
N ILE A 23 5.80 1.28 4.73
CA ILE A 23 4.49 0.68 4.50
C ILE A 23 3.37 1.56 5.06
N ARG A 24 3.53 2.10 6.27
CA ARG A 24 2.54 3.02 6.87
C ARG A 24 2.37 4.28 6.04
N SER A 25 3.46 4.81 5.49
CA SER A 25 3.44 5.98 4.61
C SER A 25 2.72 5.68 3.30
N PHE A 26 3.04 4.55 2.67
CA PHE A 26 2.38 4.06 1.46
C PHE A 26 0.87 3.85 1.67
N LEU A 27 0.48 3.10 2.71
CA LEU A 27 -0.93 2.85 3.03
C LEU A 27 -1.71 4.14 3.35
N GLY A 28 -1.04 5.13 3.95
CA GLY A 28 -1.61 6.46 4.17
C GLY A 28 -1.95 7.18 2.86
N LEU A 29 -1.03 7.14 1.89
CA LEU A 29 -1.23 7.72 0.56
C LEU A 29 -2.25 6.94 -0.28
N ALA A 30 -2.09 5.62 -0.39
CA ALA A 30 -3.01 4.74 -1.11
C ALA A 30 -4.43 4.82 -0.51
N GLY A 31 -4.53 4.99 0.81
CA GLY A 31 -5.79 5.20 1.54
C GLY A 31 -6.56 6.45 1.11
N TYR A 32 -5.88 7.50 0.62
CA TYR A 32 -6.54 8.68 0.05
C TYR A 32 -7.28 8.33 -1.26
N TYR A 33 -6.73 7.40 -2.05
CA TYR A 33 -7.30 6.93 -3.32
C TYR A 33 -8.19 5.71 -3.21
N ARG A 34 -8.39 5.15 -2.01
CA ARG A 34 -9.17 3.91 -1.76
C ARG A 34 -10.55 3.85 -2.40
N ARG A 35 -11.19 5.01 -2.69
CA ARG A 35 -12.51 5.08 -3.32
C ARG A 35 -12.50 4.75 -4.81
N PHE A 36 -11.32 4.77 -5.43
CA PHE A 36 -11.09 4.50 -6.85
C PHE A 36 -10.49 3.12 -7.09
N ILE A 37 -10.09 2.42 -6.02
CA ILE A 37 -9.48 1.09 -6.06
C ILE A 37 -10.53 0.09 -5.58
N GLU A 38 -11.05 -0.72 -6.48
CA GLU A 38 -12.02 -1.75 -6.13
C GLU A 38 -11.37 -2.78 -5.20
N GLY A 39 -12.05 -3.10 -4.09
CA GLY A 39 -11.50 -4.08 -3.15
C GLY A 39 -10.26 -3.62 -2.38
N PHE A 40 -9.96 -2.32 -2.31
CA PHE A 40 -8.79 -1.75 -1.60
C PHE A 40 -8.52 -2.40 -0.24
N SER A 41 -9.55 -2.62 0.59
CA SER A 41 -9.35 -3.21 1.91
C SER A 41 -8.82 -4.65 1.87
N LYS A 42 -9.13 -5.42 0.82
CA LYS A 42 -8.62 -6.78 0.63
C LYS A 42 -7.18 -6.74 0.15
N LEU A 43 -6.87 -5.87 -0.82
CA LEU A 43 -5.53 -5.67 -1.35
C LEU A 43 -4.57 -5.11 -0.28
N ALA A 44 -5.00 -4.13 0.50
CA ALA A 44 -4.18 -3.54 1.55
C ALA A 44 -4.00 -4.44 2.79
N MET A 45 -4.70 -5.59 2.89
CA MET A 45 -4.67 -6.43 4.08
C MET A 45 -3.28 -7.02 4.37
N PRO A 46 -2.57 -7.65 3.41
CA PRO A 46 -1.24 -8.21 3.67
C PRO A 46 -0.24 -7.13 4.10
N LEU A 47 -0.29 -5.96 3.45
CA LEU A 47 0.53 -4.81 3.82
C LEU A 47 0.18 -4.27 5.21
N THR A 48 -1.10 -4.23 5.58
CA THR A 48 -1.54 -3.79 6.91
C THR A 48 -1.03 -4.73 8.01
N GLN A 49 -1.00 -6.04 7.74
CA GLN A 49 -0.48 -7.05 8.67
C GLN A 49 1.01 -6.84 8.98
N LEU A 50 1.80 -6.39 8.01
CA LEU A 50 3.22 -6.04 8.23
C LEU A 50 3.41 -4.88 9.23
N THR A 51 2.36 -4.10 9.49
CA THR A 51 2.41 -2.97 10.44
C THR A 51 1.94 -3.31 11.85
N TRP A 52 1.47 -4.55 12.08
CA TRP A 52 0.92 -5.00 13.35
C TRP A 52 2.00 -5.15 14.43
N LYS A 53 1.59 -4.89 15.68
CA LYS A 53 2.49 -5.06 16.82
C LYS A 53 2.79 -6.55 17.04
N ASN A 54 4.05 -6.87 17.32
CA ASN A 54 4.56 -8.23 17.53
C ASN A 54 4.50 -9.15 16.30
N GLN A 55 4.30 -8.60 15.09
CA GLN A 55 4.44 -9.34 13.85
C GLN A 55 5.86 -9.15 13.31
N ALA A 56 6.49 -10.23 12.84
CA ALA A 56 7.76 -10.12 12.12
C ALA A 56 7.51 -9.48 10.76
N PHE A 57 8.36 -8.52 10.37
CA PHE A 57 8.34 -7.97 9.03
C PHE A 57 8.88 -9.02 8.05
N VAL A 58 7.97 -9.68 7.34
CA VAL A 58 8.29 -10.69 6.33
C VAL A 58 7.60 -10.29 5.05
N TRP A 59 8.36 -9.73 4.11
CA TRP A 59 7.85 -9.41 2.79
C TRP A 59 7.69 -10.71 1.99
N ASP A 60 6.46 -11.20 1.90
CA ASP A 60 6.12 -12.42 1.17
C ASP A 60 5.51 -12.11 -0.20
N LYS A 61 5.23 -13.17 -0.97
CA LYS A 61 4.63 -13.03 -2.30
C LYS A 61 3.26 -12.34 -2.27
N ASN A 62 2.49 -12.52 -1.20
CA ASN A 62 1.18 -11.89 -1.05
C ASN A 62 1.31 -10.38 -0.84
N CYS A 63 2.33 -9.95 -0.10
CA CYS A 63 2.66 -8.54 0.09
C CYS A 63 3.09 -7.89 -1.22
N GLU A 64 3.95 -8.57 -2.00
CA GLU A 64 4.37 -8.08 -3.32
C GLU A 64 3.18 -7.97 -4.28
N GLU A 65 2.37 -9.01 -4.42
CA GLU A 65 1.17 -8.99 -5.28
C GLU A 65 0.20 -7.88 -4.84
N SER A 66 -0.02 -7.74 -3.54
CA SER A 66 -0.86 -6.66 -2.99
C SER A 66 -0.31 -5.27 -3.26
N PHE A 67 1.01 -5.10 -3.23
CA PHE A 67 1.67 -3.84 -3.50
C PHE A 67 1.58 -3.44 -4.98
N GLN A 68 1.74 -4.40 -5.89
CA GLN A 68 1.66 -4.16 -7.35
C GLN A 68 0.23 -3.91 -7.85
N GLU A 69 -0.79 -4.42 -7.15
CA GLU A 69 -2.22 -4.23 -7.48
C GLU A 69 -2.81 -2.92 -6.89
N LEU A 70 -2.07 -2.19 -6.06
CA LEU A 70 -2.49 -0.94 -5.38
C LEU A 70 -1.94 0.32 -6.07
#